data_AF-A0A935Q7I9-F1
#
_entry.id   AF-A0A935Q7I9-F1
#
_cell.length_a   1.000
_cell.length_b   1.000
_cell.length_c   1.000
_cell.angle_alpha   90.00
_cell.angle_beta   90.00
_cell.angle_gamma   90.00
#
_symmetry.space_group_name_H-M   'P 1'
#
loop_
_entity.id
_entity.type
_entity.pdbx_description
1 polymer ?
#
loop_
_entity_poly.entity_id
_entity_poly.type
_entity_poly.pdbx_seq_one_letter_code
_entity_poly.pdbx_strand_id
1 'polypeptide(L)'
;MRKIIFFLSILFCINCFGQTDTSKWLRAFPITAYIVDMNDTTKLVQLQMPDGLSLNDKQPGVVWGMYDGSKEAAVEKGYGRCNLIKGDYYYFTISNNKSGVPLKEGDLLYTMMDKTAIFYGQGPKLASHFIRMQNVYEEPLFDRYNIFNYWTEQEEQNLIDSMVSDIQFTGKYFIENNPSMDKPIISGDYKGQKTLYVMAECQPGDVKKFLDYVIARPRLYAGRDWKISEIFATWLSEGAPTIIR
;
A
#
# COMPACT_ATOMS: atom_id res chain seq x y z
N MET A 1 -57.26 25.72 -5.58
CA MET A 1 -55.98 26.05 -6.27
C MET A 1 -54.86 26.50 -5.34
N ARG A 2 -55.13 27.06 -4.15
CA ARG A 2 -54.09 27.57 -3.22
C ARG A 2 -53.30 26.49 -2.44
N LYS A 3 -53.78 25.23 -2.42
CA LYS A 3 -53.12 24.10 -1.72
C LYS A 3 -52.14 23.30 -2.60
N ILE A 4 -52.19 23.45 -3.93
CA ILE A 4 -51.30 22.73 -4.86
C ILE A 4 -49.96 23.46 -5.00
N ILE A 5 -49.95 24.78 -4.86
CA ILE A 5 -48.74 25.61 -4.98
C ILE A 5 -47.77 25.38 -3.81
N PHE A 6 -48.28 25.04 -2.62
CA PHE A 6 -47.43 24.80 -1.43
C PHE A 6 -46.65 23.47 -1.50
N PHE A 7 -47.16 22.48 -2.25
CA PHE A 7 -46.51 21.19 -2.41
C PHE A 7 -45.36 21.23 -3.44
N LEU A 8 -45.46 22.09 -4.47
CA LEU A 8 -44.37 22.27 -5.44
C LEU A 8 -43.16 23.01 -4.86
N SER A 9 -43.36 23.88 -3.86
CA SER A 9 -42.28 24.62 -3.19
C SER A 9 -41.45 23.76 -2.22
N ILE A 10 -41.97 22.62 -1.75
CA ILE A 10 -41.22 21.70 -0.86
C ILE A 10 -40.32 20.75 -1.68
N LEU A 11 -40.70 20.43 -2.92
CA LEU A 11 -39.91 19.59 -3.83
C LEU A 11 -38.66 20.29 -4.39
N PHE A 12 -38.58 21.63 -4.33
CA PHE A 12 -37.41 22.39 -4.79
C PHE A 12 -36.34 22.63 -3.70
N CYS A 13 -36.61 22.27 -2.45
CA CYS A 13 -35.65 22.40 -1.34
C CYS A 13 -34.77 21.15 -1.15
N ILE A 14 -34.97 20.10 -1.94
CA ILE A 14 -34.07 18.94 -1.98
C ILE A 14 -32.99 19.18 -3.05
N ASN A 15 -32.40 20.37 -3.07
CA ASN A 15 -31.05 20.50 -3.61
C ASN A 15 -30.14 19.98 -2.50
N CYS A 16 -29.86 18.68 -2.57
CA CYS A 16 -28.84 18.03 -1.78
C CYS A 16 -27.59 18.91 -1.76
N PHE A 17 -27.34 19.59 -0.64
CA PHE A 17 -25.99 19.94 -0.25
C PHE A 17 -25.30 18.61 0.06
N GLY A 18 -24.87 17.91 -0.98
CA GLY A 18 -23.95 16.80 -0.84
C GLY A 18 -22.71 17.37 -0.16
N GLN A 19 -22.46 16.94 1.08
CA GLN A 19 -21.23 17.27 1.77
C GLN A 19 -20.08 16.77 0.90
N THR A 20 -19.27 17.69 0.37
CA THR A 20 -18.09 17.33 -0.41
C THR A 20 -17.22 16.44 0.46
N ASP A 21 -16.90 15.22 0.01
CA ASP A 21 -16.03 14.32 0.76
C ASP A 21 -14.63 14.95 0.84
N THR A 22 -14.30 15.54 1.98
CA THR A 22 -12.99 16.16 2.25
C THR A 22 -11.97 15.16 2.75
N SER A 23 -12.32 13.87 2.84
CA SER A 23 -11.38 12.87 3.33
C SER A 23 -10.26 12.64 2.31
N LYS A 24 -9.10 12.24 2.82
CA LYS A 24 -7.85 12.12 2.07
C LYS A 24 -7.31 10.71 2.19
N TRP A 25 -6.53 10.29 1.21
CA TRP A 25 -5.77 9.05 1.27
C TRP A 25 -4.33 9.30 1.65
N LEU A 26 -3.81 8.48 2.54
CA LEU A 26 -2.39 8.46 2.85
C LEU A 26 -1.65 7.80 1.70
N ARG A 27 -0.60 8.43 1.15
CA ARG A 27 0.24 7.87 0.09
C ARG A 27 1.72 8.02 0.44
N ALA A 28 2.51 7.02 0.08
CA ALA A 28 3.95 7.00 0.27
C ALA A 28 4.71 7.22 -1.05
N PHE A 29 5.79 7.98 -0.97
CA PHE A 29 6.72 8.24 -2.07
C PHE A 29 8.16 8.06 -1.61
N PRO A 30 9.03 7.43 -2.40
CA PRO A 30 10.43 7.28 -2.04
C PRO A 30 11.17 8.61 -2.12
N ILE A 31 11.99 8.87 -1.12
CA ILE A 31 12.95 9.98 -1.14
C ILE A 31 14.09 9.60 -2.10
N THR A 32 14.47 10.55 -2.96
CA THR A 32 15.60 10.39 -3.88
C THR A 32 16.95 10.47 -3.15
N ALA A 33 18.05 10.24 -3.86
CA ALA A 33 19.40 10.47 -3.31
C ALA A 33 19.70 11.93 -2.93
N TYR A 34 18.85 12.90 -3.34
CA TYR A 34 19.05 14.31 -3.00
C TYR A 34 18.59 14.60 -1.56
N ILE A 35 19.57 14.60 -0.65
CA ILE A 35 19.40 14.93 0.77
C ILE A 35 20.47 15.97 1.16
N VAL A 36 20.04 17.13 1.65
CA VAL A 36 20.93 18.26 1.98
C VAL A 36 20.72 18.69 3.43
N ASP A 37 21.81 18.92 4.16
CA ASP A 37 21.75 19.51 5.49
C ASP A 37 21.46 21.02 5.39
N MET A 38 20.32 21.45 5.94
CA MET A 38 19.98 22.88 6.04
C MET A 38 20.57 23.50 7.30
N ASN A 39 20.58 22.71 8.38
CA ASN A 39 21.21 22.98 9.68
C ASN A 39 21.32 21.66 10.46
N ASP A 40 21.84 21.71 11.69
CA ASP A 40 22.08 20.53 12.54
C ASP A 40 20.84 19.66 12.81
N THR A 41 19.63 20.20 12.66
CA THR A 41 18.37 19.54 13.02
C THR A 41 17.40 19.34 11.86
N THR A 42 17.71 19.91 10.69
CA THR A 42 16.81 19.98 9.54
C THR A 42 17.52 19.54 8.27
N LYS A 43 16.91 18.59 7.58
CA LYS A 43 17.35 18.10 6.26
C LYS A 43 16.35 18.51 5.19
N LEU A 44 16.83 18.88 4.02
CA LEU A 44 16.03 19.01 2.81
C LEU A 44 16.07 17.69 2.06
N VAL A 45 14.91 17.13 1.74
CA VAL A 45 14.78 15.91 0.93
C VAL A 45 13.96 16.20 -0.31
N GLN A 46 14.22 15.46 -1.38
CA GLN A 46 13.50 15.59 -2.64
C GLN A 46 12.72 14.30 -2.95
N LEU A 47 11.47 14.49 -3.39
CA LEU A 47 10.66 13.47 -4.06
C LEU A 47 10.63 13.78 -5.56
N GLN A 48 10.58 12.74 -6.38
CA GLN A 48 10.18 12.84 -7.77
C GLN A 48 8.77 12.25 -7.91
N MET A 49 7.81 13.08 -8.29
CA MET A 49 6.43 12.65 -8.45
C MET A 49 6.22 12.08 -9.86
N PRO A 50 5.45 11.00 -10.02
CA PRO A 50 5.05 10.53 -11.34
C PRO A 50 4.08 11.52 -11.99
N ASP A 51 3.97 11.44 -13.32
CA ASP A 51 3.09 12.29 -14.11
C ASP A 51 1.63 12.24 -13.61
N GLY A 52 0.97 13.39 -13.65
CA GLY A 52 -0.43 13.53 -13.24
C GLY A 52 -0.65 13.59 -11.73
N LEU A 53 0.39 13.47 -10.91
CA LEU A 53 0.30 13.68 -9.46
C LEU A 53 0.94 15.00 -9.03
N SER A 54 0.25 15.72 -8.17
CA SER A 54 0.78 16.94 -7.55
C SER A 54 0.51 16.98 -6.05
N LEU A 55 1.46 17.56 -5.32
CA LEU A 55 1.31 17.91 -3.91
C LEU A 55 1.15 19.43 -3.79
N ASN A 56 0.49 19.88 -2.73
CA ASN A 56 0.33 21.31 -2.46
C ASN A 56 1.58 21.89 -1.78
N ASP A 57 1.83 23.20 -1.97
CA ASP A 57 2.79 23.90 -1.10
C ASP A 57 2.34 23.76 0.36
N LYS A 58 3.32 23.66 1.27
CA LYS A 58 3.13 23.41 2.71
C LYS A 58 2.45 22.10 3.07
N GLN A 59 2.23 21.20 2.11
CA GLN A 59 1.65 19.88 2.39
C GLN A 59 2.53 19.11 3.39
N PRO A 60 1.96 18.62 4.50
CA PRO A 60 2.72 17.90 5.52
C PRO A 60 3.13 16.51 5.04
N GLY A 61 4.27 16.04 5.53
CA GLY A 61 4.74 14.68 5.30
C GLY A 61 5.47 14.11 6.51
N VAL A 62 5.42 12.79 6.65
CA VAL A 62 6.15 12.03 7.68
C VAL A 62 7.06 11.03 6.98
N VAL A 63 8.32 10.97 7.39
CA VAL A 63 9.29 10.05 6.79
C VAL A 63 9.42 8.80 7.65
N TRP A 64 9.34 7.65 6.99
CA TRP A 64 9.59 6.34 7.58
C TRP A 64 10.74 5.66 6.86
N GLY A 65 11.62 5.04 7.63
CA GLY A 65 12.62 4.15 7.06
C GLY A 65 12.00 2.86 6.53
N MET A 66 12.67 2.27 5.54
CA MET A 66 12.30 0.96 5.00
C MET A 66 12.89 -0.17 5.82
N TYR A 67 12.15 -1.28 5.95
CA TYR A 67 12.68 -2.51 6.51
C TYR A 67 13.78 -3.08 5.60
N ASP A 68 14.91 -3.44 6.18
CA ASP A 68 16.05 -4.05 5.48
C ASP A 68 16.55 -5.33 6.13
N GLY A 69 15.67 -6.02 6.85
CA GLY A 69 16.02 -7.13 7.71
C GLY A 69 16.14 -6.71 9.18
N SER A 70 16.17 -5.41 9.47
CA SER A 70 16.10 -4.87 10.84
C SER A 70 14.87 -3.99 11.05
N LYS A 71 14.19 -4.21 12.19
CA LYS A 71 13.10 -3.34 12.65
C LYS A 71 13.58 -1.94 13.05
N GLU A 72 14.88 -1.81 13.36
CA GLU A 72 15.50 -0.54 13.76
C GLU A 72 15.62 0.42 12.57
N ALA A 73 15.75 -0.11 11.35
CA ALA A 73 15.73 0.69 10.13
C ALA A 73 14.30 1.18 9.79
N ALA A 74 13.28 0.39 10.11
CA ALA A 74 11.88 0.64 9.76
C ALA A 74 11.15 1.56 10.76
N VAL A 75 11.76 2.69 11.14
CA VAL A 75 11.25 3.64 12.17
C VAL A 75 10.87 4.99 11.57
N GLU A 76 10.11 5.79 12.31
CA GLU A 76 9.85 7.18 11.93
C GLU A 76 11.15 7.98 12.02
N LYS A 77 11.51 8.68 10.95
CA LYS A 77 12.75 9.46 10.82
C LYS A 77 12.52 10.97 10.82
N GLY A 78 11.30 11.40 11.19
CA GLY A 78 10.91 12.79 11.32
C GLY A 78 9.74 13.18 10.44
N TYR A 79 9.38 14.46 10.48
CA TYR A 79 8.28 15.02 9.70
C TYR A 79 8.60 16.42 9.20
N GLY A 80 7.82 16.88 8.24
CA GLY A 80 8.12 18.09 7.50
C GLY A 80 6.97 18.59 6.65
N ARG A 81 7.29 19.56 5.79
CA ARG A 81 6.36 20.13 4.81
C ARG A 81 7.06 20.36 3.48
N CYS A 82 6.31 20.24 2.40
CA CYS A 82 6.75 20.68 1.08
C CYS A 82 6.95 22.20 1.09
N ASN A 83 8.10 22.69 0.63
CA ASN A 83 8.41 24.13 0.60
C ASN A 83 8.75 24.65 -0.79
N LEU A 84 9.08 23.76 -1.72
CA LEU A 84 9.42 24.11 -3.09
C LEU A 84 8.93 23.01 -4.03
N ILE A 85 8.34 23.42 -5.14
CA ILE A 85 7.90 22.55 -6.23
C ILE A 85 8.57 23.09 -7.49
N LYS A 86 9.29 22.23 -8.22
CA LYS A 86 9.95 22.58 -9.47
C LYS A 86 9.75 21.46 -10.49
N GLY A 87 8.73 21.61 -11.34
CA GLY A 87 8.32 20.54 -12.25
C GLY A 87 7.77 19.36 -11.46
N ASP A 88 8.32 18.17 -11.71
CA ASP A 88 8.03 16.91 -11.03
C ASP A 88 8.79 16.73 -9.71
N TYR A 89 9.67 17.66 -9.34
CA TYR A 89 10.45 17.60 -8.10
C TYR A 89 9.83 18.40 -6.96
N TYR A 90 9.67 17.74 -5.81
CA TYR A 90 9.04 18.28 -4.61
C TYR A 90 10.02 18.22 -3.45
N TYR A 91 10.28 19.37 -2.83
CA TYR A 91 11.30 19.49 -1.78
C TYR A 91 10.66 19.69 -0.42
N PHE A 92 10.96 18.77 0.50
CA PHE A 92 10.46 18.78 1.87
C PHE A 92 11.59 19.10 2.85
N THR A 93 11.33 19.99 3.81
CA THR A 93 12.22 20.14 4.97
C THR A 93 11.76 19.19 6.07
N ILE A 94 12.60 18.22 6.42
CA ILE A 94 12.34 17.21 7.45
C ILE A 94 13.11 17.57 8.71
N SER A 95 12.42 17.53 9.83
CA SER A 95 12.95 17.85 11.15
C SER A 95 12.48 16.83 12.18
N ASN A 96 12.94 16.98 13.43
CA ASN A 96 12.47 16.20 14.58
C ASN A 96 12.68 14.68 14.42
N ASN A 97 13.85 14.28 13.92
CA ASN A 97 14.22 12.87 13.86
C ASN A 97 14.54 12.33 15.25
N LYS A 98 13.52 11.84 15.95
CA LYS A 98 13.68 11.29 17.31
C LYS A 98 14.36 9.92 17.33
N SER A 99 14.38 9.21 16.21
CA SER A 99 14.99 7.88 16.14
C SER A 99 16.52 7.90 16.18
N GLY A 100 17.14 9.03 15.83
CA GLY A 100 18.59 9.13 15.63
C GLY A 100 19.10 8.40 14.38
N VAL A 101 18.23 7.68 13.66
CA VAL A 101 18.59 6.95 12.44
C VAL A 101 18.60 7.92 11.26
N PRO A 102 19.71 8.05 10.50
CA PRO A 102 19.79 9.01 9.41
C PRO A 102 18.78 8.70 8.29
N LEU A 103 18.33 9.77 7.63
CA LEU A 103 17.59 9.68 6.36
C LEU A 103 18.49 9.07 5.29
N LYS A 104 17.94 8.20 4.45
CA LYS A 104 18.62 7.60 3.30
C LYS A 104 17.71 7.60 2.08
N GLU A 105 18.31 7.47 0.91
CA GLU A 105 17.59 7.21 -0.34
C GLU A 105 16.63 6.01 -0.19
N GLY A 106 15.45 6.14 -0.77
CA GLY A 106 14.39 5.15 -0.72
C GLY A 106 13.53 5.20 0.55
N ASP A 107 13.96 5.86 1.63
CA ASP A 107 13.06 6.11 2.78
C ASP A 107 11.75 6.73 2.28
N LEU A 108 10.63 6.36 2.89
CA LEU A 108 9.30 6.68 2.37
C LEU A 108 8.73 7.92 3.06
N LEU A 109 8.40 8.93 2.26
CA LEU A 109 7.64 10.08 2.71
C LEU A 109 6.14 9.82 2.51
N TYR A 110 5.43 9.74 3.62
CA TYR A 110 3.99 9.59 3.70
C TYR A 110 3.29 10.95 3.76
N THR A 111 2.31 11.18 2.90
CA THR A 111 1.52 12.41 2.87
C THR A 111 0.07 12.16 2.50
N MET A 112 -0.82 13.08 2.87
CA MET A 112 -2.26 12.99 2.59
C MET A 112 -2.58 13.63 1.24
N MET A 113 -3.16 12.85 0.33
CA MET A 113 -3.60 13.29 -1.00
C MET A 113 -5.11 13.24 -1.12
N ASP A 114 -5.66 14.06 -2.02
CA ASP A 114 -7.09 14.03 -2.30
C ASP A 114 -7.48 12.70 -2.93
N LYS A 115 -8.69 12.23 -2.62
CA LYS A 115 -9.19 10.97 -3.16
C LYS A 115 -9.42 11.08 -4.66
N THR A 116 -9.15 10.00 -5.36
CA THR A 116 -9.59 9.82 -6.75
C THR A 116 -10.84 8.95 -6.79
N ALA A 117 -11.65 9.08 -7.85
CA ALA A 117 -12.88 8.33 -8.01
C ALA A 117 -12.61 6.91 -8.55
N ILE A 118 -11.91 6.09 -7.75
CA ILE A 118 -11.58 4.70 -8.06
C ILE A 118 -12.22 3.73 -7.06
N PHE A 119 -12.26 2.45 -7.42
CA PHE A 119 -12.56 1.39 -6.47
C PHE A 119 -11.37 1.20 -5.52
N TYR A 120 -11.53 1.54 -4.24
CA TYR A 120 -10.44 1.49 -3.25
C TYR A 120 -10.31 0.13 -2.54
N GLY A 121 -9.92 -0.89 -3.31
CA GLY A 121 -9.72 -2.29 -2.87
C GLY A 121 -8.37 -2.57 -2.17
N GLN A 122 -7.90 -3.83 -2.18
CA GLN A 122 -6.58 -4.21 -1.67
C GLN A 122 -5.45 -3.65 -2.54
N GLY A 123 -5.59 -3.66 -3.87
CA GLY A 123 -4.59 -3.12 -4.80
C GLY A 123 -4.19 -1.67 -4.47
N PRO A 124 -5.13 -0.71 -4.47
CA PRO A 124 -4.84 0.68 -4.11
C PRO A 124 -4.29 0.86 -2.69
N LYS A 125 -4.71 0.02 -1.72
CA LYS A 125 -4.19 0.04 -0.35
C LYS A 125 -2.74 -0.43 -0.25
N LEU A 126 -2.34 -1.43 -1.04
CA LEU A 126 -0.93 -1.83 -1.13
C LEU A 126 -0.11 -0.70 -1.76
N ALA A 127 -0.60 -0.16 -2.88
CA ALA A 127 0.04 0.93 -3.60
C ALA A 127 0.20 2.19 -2.73
N SER A 128 -0.76 2.47 -1.84
CA SER A 128 -0.73 3.64 -0.96
C SER A 128 0.42 3.57 0.06
N HIS A 129 0.87 2.36 0.39
CA HIS A 129 2.03 2.10 1.23
C HIS A 129 3.33 1.84 0.44
N PHE A 130 3.33 2.09 -0.87
CA PHE A 130 4.47 1.80 -1.74
C PHE A 130 4.88 0.31 -1.71
N ILE A 131 3.91 -0.59 -1.50
CA ILE A 131 4.10 -2.04 -1.56
C ILE A 131 3.79 -2.50 -2.98
N ARG A 132 4.70 -3.24 -3.60
CA ARG A 132 4.49 -3.85 -4.92
C ARG A 132 4.53 -5.36 -4.82
N MET A 133 3.56 -6.00 -5.47
CA MET A 133 3.52 -7.44 -5.62
C MET A 133 3.94 -7.81 -7.04
N GLN A 134 4.71 -8.88 -7.14
CA GLN A 134 5.15 -9.48 -8.39
C GLN A 134 4.88 -10.98 -8.39
N ASN A 135 4.78 -11.57 -9.58
CA ASN A 135 4.68 -13.02 -9.73
C ASN A 135 6.05 -13.70 -9.49
N VAL A 136 6.09 -15.03 -9.56
CA VAL A 136 7.31 -15.82 -9.37
C VAL A 136 8.43 -15.46 -10.37
N TYR A 137 8.05 -14.92 -11.54
CA TYR A 137 8.92 -14.46 -12.61
C TYR A 137 9.33 -12.98 -12.50
N GLU A 138 9.04 -12.32 -11.38
CA GLU A 138 9.40 -10.91 -11.10
C GLU A 138 8.64 -9.89 -11.97
N GLU A 139 7.52 -10.30 -12.57
CA GLU A 139 6.66 -9.38 -13.30
C GLU A 139 5.69 -8.68 -12.33
N PRO A 140 5.54 -7.34 -12.41
CA PRO A 140 4.56 -6.61 -11.62
C PRO A 140 3.15 -7.14 -11.84
N LEU A 141 2.41 -7.34 -10.75
CA LEU A 141 0.99 -7.64 -10.83
C LEU A 141 0.11 -6.39 -11.03
N PHE A 142 0.65 -5.20 -10.70
CA PHE A 142 0.01 -3.91 -10.93
C PHE A 142 1.05 -2.78 -10.94
N ASP A 143 0.65 -1.62 -11.49
CA ASP A 143 1.41 -0.38 -11.42
C ASP A 143 0.98 0.45 -10.21
N ARG A 144 1.90 0.65 -9.26
CA ARG A 144 1.62 1.32 -7.98
C ARG A 144 1.30 2.82 -8.10
N TYR A 145 1.55 3.46 -9.24
CA TYR A 145 1.19 4.86 -9.47
C TYR A 145 -0.08 4.98 -10.30
N ASN A 146 -0.16 4.23 -11.40
CA ASN A 146 -1.25 4.33 -12.35
C ASN A 146 -2.56 3.75 -11.82
N ILE A 147 -2.51 2.83 -10.86
CA ILE A 147 -3.68 2.32 -10.13
C ILE A 147 -4.59 3.45 -9.60
N PHE A 148 -4.03 4.60 -9.24
CA PHE A 148 -4.85 5.68 -8.69
C PHE A 148 -5.70 6.43 -9.72
N ASN A 149 -5.52 6.15 -11.02
CA ASN A 149 -6.16 6.89 -12.11
C ASN A 149 -7.38 6.18 -12.71
N TYR A 150 -7.43 4.85 -12.63
CA TYR A 150 -8.44 4.08 -13.39
C TYR A 150 -9.05 2.90 -12.63
N TRP A 151 -8.58 2.56 -11.42
CA TRP A 151 -8.89 1.27 -10.81
C TRP A 151 -10.38 1.01 -10.58
N THR A 152 -10.85 -0.12 -11.10
CA THR A 152 -12.23 -0.60 -11.03
C THR A 152 -12.33 -1.86 -10.18
N GLU A 153 -13.55 -2.25 -9.81
CA GLU A 153 -13.81 -3.52 -9.11
C GLU A 153 -13.37 -4.73 -9.96
N GLN A 154 -13.49 -4.65 -11.29
CA GLN A 154 -13.03 -5.69 -12.19
C GLN A 154 -11.50 -5.82 -12.19
N GLU A 155 -10.77 -4.69 -12.14
CA GLU A 155 -9.31 -4.73 -12.05
C GLU A 155 -8.82 -5.24 -10.72
N GLU A 156 -9.52 -4.92 -9.62
CA GLU A 156 -9.27 -5.55 -8.34
C GLU A 156 -9.46 -7.06 -8.42
N GLN A 157 -10.56 -7.53 -9.01
CA GLN A 157 -10.83 -8.95 -9.15
C GLN A 157 -9.76 -9.65 -10.01
N ASN A 158 -9.37 -9.05 -11.14
CA ASN A 158 -8.31 -9.56 -11.99
C ASN A 158 -6.96 -9.64 -11.26
N LEU A 159 -6.64 -8.64 -10.42
CA LEU A 159 -5.44 -8.65 -9.58
C LEU A 159 -5.46 -9.84 -8.61
N ILE A 160 -6.57 -10.04 -7.90
CA ILE A 160 -6.72 -11.14 -6.94
C ILE A 160 -6.62 -12.49 -7.67
N ASP A 161 -7.27 -12.66 -8.81
CA ASP A 161 -7.22 -13.89 -9.60
C ASP A 161 -5.80 -14.18 -10.11
N SER A 162 -5.07 -13.15 -10.50
CA SER A 162 -3.66 -13.27 -10.91
C SER A 162 -2.77 -13.73 -9.75
N MET A 163 -2.98 -13.18 -8.55
CA MET A 163 -2.27 -13.61 -7.34
C MET A 163 -2.59 -15.05 -6.95
N VAL A 164 -3.88 -15.44 -6.99
CA VAL A 164 -4.31 -16.82 -6.75
C VAL A 164 -3.61 -17.75 -7.73
N SER A 165 -3.61 -17.42 -9.03
CA SER A 165 -2.96 -18.22 -10.07
C SER A 165 -1.46 -18.40 -9.81
N ASP A 166 -0.73 -17.35 -9.43
CA ASP A 166 0.71 -17.44 -9.12
C ASP A 166 0.99 -18.33 -7.90
N ILE A 167 0.19 -18.17 -6.83
CA ILE A 167 0.29 -18.98 -5.61
C ILE A 167 0.01 -20.46 -5.92
N GLN A 168 -1.08 -20.74 -6.65
CA GLN A 168 -1.44 -22.10 -7.04
C GLN A 168 -0.39 -22.73 -7.94
N PHE A 169 0.11 -21.99 -8.93
CA PHE A 169 1.18 -22.44 -9.81
C PHE A 169 2.41 -22.84 -9.02
N THR A 170 2.86 -21.97 -8.11
CA THR A 170 4.05 -22.19 -7.28
C THR A 170 3.87 -23.39 -6.34
N GLY A 171 2.70 -23.51 -5.71
CA GLY A 171 2.36 -24.67 -4.86
C GLY A 171 2.42 -25.99 -5.63
N LYS A 172 1.74 -26.07 -6.79
CA LYS A 172 1.73 -27.26 -7.66
C LYS A 172 3.13 -27.64 -8.14
N TYR A 173 3.90 -26.65 -8.61
CA TYR A 173 5.26 -26.84 -9.07
C TYR A 173 6.14 -27.49 -8.00
N PHE A 174 6.12 -26.98 -6.76
CA PHE A 174 6.96 -27.54 -5.70
C PHE A 174 6.44 -28.86 -5.13
N ILE A 175 5.14 -29.16 -5.19
CA ILE A 175 4.62 -30.50 -4.86
C ILE A 175 5.25 -31.54 -5.79
N GLU A 176 5.31 -31.24 -7.10
CA GLU A 176 5.83 -32.16 -8.11
C GLU A 176 7.36 -32.25 -8.10
N ASN A 177 8.05 -31.11 -7.94
CA ASN A 177 9.49 -31.02 -8.16
C ASN A 177 10.32 -31.02 -6.86
N ASN A 178 9.75 -30.63 -5.73
CA ASN A 178 10.45 -30.64 -4.43
C ASN A 178 9.49 -30.85 -3.23
N PRO A 179 8.83 -32.01 -3.12
CA PRO A 179 7.83 -32.27 -2.08
C PRO A 179 8.41 -32.23 -0.66
N SER A 180 9.74 -32.29 -0.50
CA SER A 180 10.40 -32.21 0.81
C SER A 180 10.23 -30.84 1.50
N MET A 181 9.95 -29.79 0.72
CA MET A 181 9.63 -28.44 1.19
C MET A 181 8.26 -28.36 1.86
N ASP A 182 7.39 -29.36 1.64
CA ASP A 182 6.02 -29.34 2.12
C ASP A 182 5.92 -29.64 3.63
N LYS A 183 6.01 -28.59 4.42
CA LYS A 183 5.95 -28.66 5.89
C LYS A 183 4.52 -28.52 6.40
N PRO A 184 4.18 -29.19 7.52
CA PRO A 184 2.89 -28.96 8.17
C PRO A 184 2.85 -27.56 8.80
N ILE A 185 1.70 -26.91 8.69
CA ILE A 185 1.41 -25.64 9.36
C ILE A 185 1.08 -25.93 10.83
N ILE A 186 1.74 -25.24 11.75
CA ILE A 186 1.74 -25.59 13.19
C ILE A 186 0.63 -24.90 13.99
N SER A 187 0.06 -23.81 13.48
CA SER A 187 -0.90 -22.94 14.17
C SER A 187 -1.89 -22.28 13.20
N GLY A 188 -2.93 -21.63 13.74
CA GLY A 188 -3.92 -20.87 12.97
C GLY A 188 -4.93 -21.71 12.18
N ASP A 189 -5.61 -21.05 11.25
CA ASP A 189 -6.75 -21.62 10.51
C ASP A 189 -6.39 -22.84 9.65
N TYR A 190 -5.13 -22.92 9.19
CA TYR A 190 -4.63 -24.02 8.35
C TYR A 190 -3.82 -25.05 9.14
N LYS A 191 -3.89 -25.03 10.49
CA LYS A 191 -3.15 -25.96 11.35
C LYS A 191 -3.36 -27.41 10.92
N GLY A 192 -2.26 -28.15 10.82
CA GLY A 192 -2.25 -29.57 10.43
C GLY A 192 -2.28 -29.80 8.92
N GLN A 193 -2.64 -28.78 8.12
CA GLN A 193 -2.50 -28.83 6.67
C GLN A 193 -1.05 -28.61 6.25
N LYS A 194 -0.78 -28.89 4.98
CA LYS A 194 0.54 -28.83 4.36
C LYS A 194 0.68 -27.55 3.53
N THR A 195 1.76 -26.79 3.73
CA THR A 195 1.91 -25.46 3.13
C THR A 195 1.73 -25.46 1.61
N LEU A 196 2.35 -26.40 0.89
CA LEU A 196 2.27 -26.40 -0.57
C LEU A 196 0.89 -26.82 -1.08
N TYR A 197 0.19 -27.71 -0.36
CA TYR A 197 -1.19 -28.08 -0.70
C TYR A 197 -2.16 -26.91 -0.50
N VAL A 198 -2.02 -26.18 0.61
CA VAL A 198 -2.81 -24.96 0.85
C VAL A 198 -2.56 -23.92 -0.25
N MET A 199 -1.31 -23.77 -0.70
CA MET A 199 -1.00 -22.91 -1.84
C MET A 199 -1.64 -23.41 -3.15
N ALA A 200 -1.53 -24.70 -3.45
CA ALA A 200 -2.08 -25.32 -4.66
C ALA A 200 -3.61 -25.21 -4.76
N GLU A 201 -4.29 -25.15 -3.61
CA GLU A 201 -5.75 -25.03 -3.48
C GLU A 201 -6.20 -23.61 -3.09
N CYS A 202 -5.29 -22.63 -3.09
CA CYS A 202 -5.54 -21.26 -2.66
C CYS A 202 -6.77 -20.66 -3.35
N GLN A 203 -7.63 -19.99 -2.56
CA GLN A 203 -8.84 -19.33 -3.03
C GLN A 203 -8.71 -17.80 -2.92
N PRO A 204 -9.53 -17.03 -3.67
CA PRO A 204 -9.55 -15.56 -3.57
C PRO A 204 -9.72 -15.02 -2.14
N GLY A 205 -10.48 -15.74 -1.31
CA GLY A 205 -10.67 -15.39 0.11
C GLY A 205 -9.38 -15.45 0.93
N ASP A 206 -8.50 -16.41 0.64
CA ASP A 206 -7.22 -16.57 1.34
C ASP A 206 -6.27 -15.44 0.97
N VAL A 207 -6.20 -15.09 -0.32
CA VAL A 207 -5.42 -13.93 -0.79
C VAL A 207 -5.93 -12.65 -0.15
N LYS A 208 -7.24 -12.42 -0.09
CA LYS A 208 -7.79 -11.22 0.57
C LYS A 208 -7.42 -11.13 2.06
N LYS A 209 -7.49 -12.24 2.81
CA LYS A 209 -7.04 -12.30 4.21
C LYS A 209 -5.55 -11.99 4.35
N PHE A 210 -4.74 -12.57 3.47
CA PHE A 210 -3.30 -12.34 3.42
C PHE A 210 -2.96 -10.88 3.12
N LEU A 211 -3.59 -10.28 2.10
CA LEU A 211 -3.36 -8.88 1.74
C LEU A 211 -3.79 -7.94 2.86
N ASP A 212 -4.92 -8.21 3.53
CA ASP A 212 -5.34 -7.45 4.72
C ASP A 212 -4.27 -7.50 5.83
N TYR A 213 -3.62 -8.66 6.03
CA TYR A 213 -2.49 -8.81 6.98
C TYR A 213 -1.28 -7.96 6.59
N VAL A 214 -0.91 -7.96 5.30
CA VAL A 214 0.19 -7.17 4.73
C VAL A 214 -0.07 -5.67 4.85
N ILE A 215 -1.26 -5.23 4.45
CA ILE A 215 -1.70 -3.83 4.51
C ILE A 215 -1.68 -3.30 5.95
N ALA A 216 -2.03 -4.13 6.93
CA ALA A 216 -1.98 -3.74 8.34
C ALA A 216 -0.55 -3.64 8.91
N ARG A 217 0.47 -4.10 8.17
CA ARG A 217 1.88 -4.10 8.61
C ARG A 217 2.80 -3.46 7.56
N PRO A 218 2.49 -2.23 7.08
CA PRO A 218 3.22 -1.64 5.97
C PRO A 218 4.71 -1.46 6.29
N ARG A 219 5.08 -1.27 7.56
CA ARG A 219 6.49 -1.19 7.99
C ARG A 219 7.34 -2.40 7.59
N LEU A 220 6.75 -3.58 7.41
CA LEU A 220 7.49 -4.80 7.04
C LEU A 220 7.57 -4.99 5.51
N TYR A 221 6.65 -4.40 4.76
CA TYR A 221 6.46 -4.69 3.33
C TYR A 221 6.69 -3.49 2.41
N ALA A 222 6.61 -2.27 2.93
CA ALA A 222 6.73 -1.04 2.14
C ALA A 222 8.16 -0.87 1.59
N GLY A 223 8.26 -0.30 0.38
CA GLY A 223 9.57 0.04 -0.19
C GLY A 223 10.24 -1.07 -0.99
N ARG A 224 9.60 -2.23 -1.12
CA ARG A 224 10.16 -3.42 -1.78
C ARG A 224 9.16 -4.07 -2.71
N ASP A 225 9.71 -4.87 -3.61
CA ASP A 225 8.97 -5.70 -4.54
C ASP A 225 8.96 -7.13 -3.99
N TRP A 226 7.78 -7.72 -3.83
CA TRP A 226 7.61 -9.03 -3.18
C TRP A 226 6.99 -10.04 -4.11
N LYS A 227 7.61 -11.22 -4.22
CA LYS A 227 7.02 -12.37 -4.91
C LYS A 227 5.85 -12.88 -4.08
N ILE A 228 4.64 -12.76 -4.62
CA ILE A 228 3.41 -13.02 -3.87
C ILE A 228 3.39 -14.43 -3.27
N SER A 229 3.76 -15.43 -4.07
CA SER A 229 3.82 -16.84 -3.67
C SER A 229 4.81 -17.10 -2.53
N GLU A 230 5.96 -16.42 -2.51
CA GLU A 230 6.98 -16.56 -1.46
C GLU A 230 6.47 -16.03 -0.11
N ILE A 231 6.00 -14.78 -0.07
CA ILE A 231 5.52 -14.18 1.17
C ILE A 231 4.20 -14.79 1.65
N PHE A 232 3.38 -15.33 0.74
CA PHE A 232 2.19 -16.11 1.10
C PHE A 232 2.58 -17.43 1.78
N ALA A 233 3.59 -18.14 1.27
CA ALA A 233 4.11 -19.35 1.89
C ALA A 233 4.67 -19.06 3.30
N THR A 234 5.41 -17.96 3.46
CA THR A 234 5.89 -17.51 4.78
C THR A 234 4.72 -17.22 5.71
N TRP A 235 3.71 -16.47 5.26
CA TRP A 235 2.52 -16.18 6.06
C TRP A 235 1.79 -17.45 6.51
N LEU A 236 1.63 -18.44 5.63
CA LEU A 236 1.09 -19.75 6.00
C LEU A 236 1.94 -20.45 7.06
N SER A 237 3.26 -20.45 6.89
CA SER A 237 4.18 -21.09 7.84
C SER A 237 4.17 -20.44 9.23
N GLU A 238 3.86 -19.15 9.31
CA GLU A 238 3.66 -18.39 10.55
C GLU A 238 2.27 -18.61 11.18
N GLY A 239 1.44 -19.49 10.59
CA GLY A 239 0.10 -19.81 11.06
C GLY A 239 -0.99 -18.90 10.50
N ALA A 240 -0.75 -18.30 9.34
CA ALA A 240 -1.71 -17.45 8.63
C ALA A 240 -2.38 -16.38 9.52
N PRO A 241 -1.61 -15.57 10.27
CA PRO A 241 -2.17 -14.58 11.18
C PRO A 241 -3.12 -13.62 10.46
N THR A 242 -4.25 -13.33 11.09
CA THR A 242 -5.28 -12.40 10.58
C THR A 242 -5.25 -11.08 11.34
N ILE A 243 -5.92 -10.07 10.80
CA ILE A 243 -6.18 -8.81 11.51
C ILE A 243 -7.39 -9.01 12.44
N ILE A 244 -7.25 -8.59 13.70
CA ILE A 244 -8.41 -8.48 14.60
C ILE A 244 -9.16 -7.23 14.16
N ARG A 245 -10.40 -7.39 13.71
CA ARG A 245 -11.29 -6.29 13.32
C ARG A 245 -12.14 -5.83 14.49
#